data_AF-A0A6M3KXI4-F1
#
_entry.id   AF-A0A6M3KXI4-F1
#
_cell.length_a   1.000
_cell.length_b   1.000
_cell.length_c   1.000
_cell.angle_alpha   90.00
_cell.angle_beta   90.00
_cell.angle_gamma   90.00
#
_symmetry.space_group_name_H-M   'P 1'
#
loop_
_entity.id
_entity.type
_entity.pdbx_description
1 polymer ?
#
loop_
_entity_poly.entity_id
_entity_poly.type
_entity_poly.pdbx_seq_one_letter_code
_entity_poly.pdbx_strand_id
1 'polypeptide(L)'
;MDLTTTYRKPVRKASIKRKAPVKPAEPVPEPDDVIVCQKDKLAIIGTAETLPQAPYEDPEFEVWAVAQCTTYPGFKRGDLLFELHPPDYWKDPNVLTRINAWPGKTVMQEKYPEVPGSLRYPKEAILQYRRYHTTSITYMLALAYHSYKTTGKPAHVAMFGVHMESREEYSEQRPCCEYWLARMEEAGMDIFLAGGAILRAPWLYGYENYDAICYKLRQRIEGLTAGMNIRAEEQHAAELKKHEQKGAVTEAEYWLREAQTGAL
;
A
#
# COMPACT_ATOMS: atom_id res chain seq x y z
N MET A 1 -31.73 59.67 17.48
CA MET A 1 -30.55 58.89 17.92
C MET A 1 -30.18 57.99 16.77
N ASP A 2 -29.14 58.38 16.05
CA ASP A 2 -28.71 57.78 14.79
C ASP A 2 -27.41 57.02 15.06
N LEU A 3 -27.39 55.72 14.76
CA LEU A 3 -26.25 54.83 15.03
C LEU A 3 -25.92 54.02 13.77
N THR A 4 -25.41 54.71 12.75
CA THR A 4 -24.67 54.08 11.65
C THR A 4 -23.18 54.41 11.77
N THR A 5 -22.43 53.59 12.50
CA THR A 5 -20.97 53.65 12.50
C THR A 5 -20.41 52.46 11.72
N THR A 6 -20.23 52.64 10.42
CA THR A 6 -19.48 51.69 9.58
C THR A 6 -17.98 51.88 9.78
N TYR A 7 -17.33 50.91 10.41
CA TYR A 7 -15.88 50.85 10.58
C TYR A 7 -15.20 50.44 9.26
N ARG A 8 -14.62 51.39 8.51
CA ARG A 8 -13.76 51.11 7.34
C ARG A 8 -12.30 50.95 7.79
N LYS A 9 -11.74 49.74 7.69
CA LYS A 9 -10.29 49.51 7.80
C LYS A 9 -9.55 50.11 6.60
N PRO A 10 -8.32 50.64 6.78
CA PRO A 10 -7.53 51.19 5.68
C PRO A 10 -6.95 50.06 4.81
N VAL A 11 -7.13 50.17 3.50
CA VAL A 11 -6.55 49.27 2.49
C VAL A 11 -5.04 49.57 2.37
N ARG A 12 -4.18 48.63 2.78
CA ARG A 12 -2.74 48.69 2.50
C ARG A 12 -2.51 48.42 1.01
N LYS A 13 -1.83 49.32 0.32
CA LYS A 13 -1.36 49.12 -1.06
C LYS A 13 -0.38 47.94 -1.09
N ALA A 14 -0.76 46.83 -1.71
CA ALA A 14 0.11 45.69 -1.94
C ALA A 14 1.12 46.02 -3.04
N SER A 15 2.41 45.95 -2.73
CA SER A 15 3.50 46.06 -3.72
C SER A 15 3.51 44.83 -4.62
N ILE A 16 3.35 45.02 -5.92
CA ILE A 16 3.44 43.95 -6.92
C ILE A 16 4.90 43.48 -7.00
N LYS A 17 5.21 42.31 -6.43
CA LYS A 17 6.50 41.64 -6.64
C LYS A 17 6.50 41.04 -8.06
N ARG A 18 7.49 41.40 -8.87
CA ARG A 18 7.73 40.80 -10.19
C ARG A 18 7.92 39.28 -10.01
N LYS A 19 7.14 38.46 -10.72
CA LYS A 19 7.32 37.00 -10.77
C LYS A 19 8.70 36.69 -11.35
N ALA A 20 9.42 35.78 -10.69
CA ALA A 20 10.67 35.22 -11.21
C ALA A 20 10.44 34.54 -12.58
N PRO A 21 11.45 34.51 -13.46
CA PRO A 21 11.33 33.86 -14.76
C PRO A 21 10.95 32.38 -14.59
N VAL A 22 9.95 31.97 -15.35
CA VAL A 22 9.49 30.58 -15.41
C VAL A 22 10.65 29.72 -15.92
N LYS A 23 11.03 28.69 -15.16
CA LYS A 23 12.02 27.70 -15.61
C LYS A 23 11.58 27.13 -16.96
N PRO A 24 12.50 26.84 -17.89
CA PRO A 24 12.17 26.13 -19.13
C PRO A 24 11.39 24.87 -18.79
N ALA A 25 10.29 24.63 -19.52
CA ALA A 25 9.55 23.39 -19.40
C ALA A 25 10.50 22.21 -19.61
N GLU A 26 10.46 21.23 -18.71
CA GLU A 26 11.19 19.99 -18.89
C GLU A 26 10.76 19.34 -20.22
N PRO A 27 11.70 18.70 -20.94
CA PRO A 27 11.40 18.12 -22.24
C PRO A 27 10.25 17.12 -22.13
N VAL A 28 9.30 17.23 -23.06
CA VAL A 28 8.18 16.30 -23.21
C VAL A 28 8.78 14.91 -23.48
N PRO A 29 8.42 13.86 -22.71
CA PRO A 29 8.95 12.53 -22.94
C PRO A 29 8.61 12.04 -24.36
N GLU A 30 9.61 11.45 -25.01
CA GLU A 30 9.50 10.88 -26.37
C GLU A 30 8.39 9.78 -26.44
N PRO A 31 7.77 9.55 -27.62
CA PRO A 31 6.54 8.77 -27.77
C PRO A 31 6.60 7.27 -27.42
N ASP A 32 7.80 6.68 -27.29
CA ASP A 32 7.97 5.21 -27.28
C ASP A 32 7.86 4.53 -25.90
N ASP A 33 7.65 5.30 -24.80
CA ASP A 33 7.56 4.76 -23.43
C ASP A 33 6.22 5.07 -22.73
N VAL A 34 5.13 5.30 -23.48
CA VAL A 34 3.81 5.53 -22.86
C VAL A 34 3.26 4.20 -22.33
N ILE A 35 3.43 3.97 -21.03
CA ILE A 35 2.86 2.80 -20.34
C ILE A 35 1.33 2.95 -20.29
N VAL A 36 0.63 2.18 -21.12
CA VAL A 36 -0.84 2.08 -21.14
C VAL A 36 -1.26 0.61 -21.21
N CYS A 37 -2.43 0.31 -20.65
CA CYS A 37 -3.06 -0.99 -20.77
C CYS A 37 -3.50 -1.20 -22.22
N GLN A 38 -3.20 -2.38 -22.75
CA GLN A 38 -3.45 -2.77 -24.13
C GLN A 38 -4.76 -3.55 -24.28
N LYS A 39 -5.29 -4.09 -23.18
CA LYS A 39 -6.47 -4.96 -23.17
C LYS A 39 -7.68 -4.29 -22.52
N ASP A 40 -8.87 -4.79 -22.85
CA ASP A 40 -10.12 -4.28 -22.29
C ASP A 40 -10.33 -4.68 -20.83
N LYS A 41 -9.66 -5.74 -20.38
CA LYS A 41 -9.69 -6.21 -18.99
C LYS A 41 -8.30 -6.11 -18.37
N LEU A 42 -8.24 -5.56 -17.16
CA LEU A 42 -7.01 -5.43 -16.37
C LEU A 42 -7.19 -6.08 -15.00
N ALA A 43 -6.22 -6.88 -14.58
CA ALA A 43 -6.12 -7.41 -13.23
C ALA A 43 -4.97 -6.71 -12.50
N ILE A 44 -5.27 -6.10 -11.34
CA ILE A 44 -4.29 -5.50 -10.43
C ILE A 44 -4.08 -6.44 -9.25
N ILE A 45 -2.83 -6.85 -9.04
CA ILE A 45 -2.46 -7.89 -8.09
C ILE A 45 -1.59 -7.33 -6.96
N GLY A 46 -2.12 -7.37 -5.75
CA GLY A 46 -1.38 -7.24 -4.48
C GLY A 46 -1.08 -8.61 -3.87
N THR A 47 -0.60 -8.64 -2.62
CA THR A 47 -0.06 -9.85 -1.98
C THR A 47 -0.99 -10.52 -0.97
N ALA A 48 -2.22 -10.04 -0.79
CA ALA A 48 -3.17 -10.61 0.18
C ALA A 48 -3.79 -11.94 -0.31
N GLU A 49 -4.60 -12.56 0.56
CA GLU A 49 -5.10 -13.94 0.42
C GLU A 49 -5.81 -14.25 -0.91
N THR A 50 -6.44 -13.25 -1.54
CA THR A 50 -7.15 -13.43 -2.82
C THR A 50 -6.24 -13.45 -4.05
N LEU A 51 -4.92 -13.21 -3.91
CA LEU A 51 -3.94 -13.27 -5.01
C LEU A 51 -4.09 -14.54 -5.88
N PRO A 52 -4.17 -15.77 -5.34
CA PRO A 52 -4.22 -16.99 -6.15
C PRO A 52 -5.48 -17.12 -7.01
N GLN A 53 -6.51 -16.30 -6.76
CA GLN A 53 -7.79 -16.31 -7.47
C GLN A 53 -7.77 -15.44 -8.74
N ALA A 54 -6.68 -14.72 -9.00
CA ALA A 54 -6.57 -13.86 -10.16
C ALA A 54 -6.66 -14.67 -11.48
N PRO A 55 -7.13 -14.05 -12.57
CA PRO A 55 -7.39 -14.73 -13.85
C PRO A 55 -6.09 -14.94 -14.64
N TYR A 56 -5.13 -15.68 -14.07
CA TYR A 56 -3.80 -15.89 -14.66
C TYR A 56 -3.82 -16.65 -15.98
N GLU A 57 -4.83 -17.47 -16.22
CA GLU A 57 -4.98 -18.26 -17.46
C GLU A 57 -5.83 -17.53 -18.51
N ASP A 58 -6.50 -16.43 -18.16
CA ASP A 58 -7.35 -15.69 -19.08
C ASP A 58 -6.49 -14.71 -19.91
N PRO A 59 -6.37 -14.91 -21.24
CA PRO A 59 -5.57 -14.03 -22.09
C PRO A 59 -6.25 -12.68 -22.36
N GLU A 60 -7.55 -12.51 -22.07
CA GLU A 60 -8.23 -11.22 -22.20
C GLU A 60 -7.79 -10.22 -21.12
N PHE A 61 -7.30 -10.72 -19.98
CA PHE A 61 -6.74 -9.90 -18.93
C PHE A 61 -5.29 -9.54 -19.22
N GLU A 62 -4.97 -8.26 -19.12
CA GLU A 62 -3.62 -7.81 -18.80
C GLU A 62 -3.45 -7.86 -17.28
N VAL A 63 -2.26 -8.19 -16.78
CA VAL A 63 -2.02 -8.43 -15.36
C VAL A 63 -0.89 -7.53 -14.88
N TRP A 64 -1.23 -6.59 -14.01
CA TRP A 64 -0.27 -5.71 -13.35
C TRP A 64 -0.11 -6.15 -11.91
N ALA A 65 1.11 -6.35 -11.44
CA ALA A 65 1.36 -6.81 -10.09
C ALA A 65 2.42 -5.96 -9.38
N VAL A 66 2.33 -5.83 -8.06
CA VAL A 66 3.47 -5.33 -7.28
C VAL A 66 4.62 -6.35 -7.35
N ALA A 67 5.86 -5.87 -7.40
CA ALA A 67 7.03 -6.75 -7.61
C ALA A 67 7.17 -7.84 -6.54
N GLN A 68 6.71 -7.57 -5.31
CA GLN A 68 6.68 -8.53 -4.20
C GLN A 68 5.81 -9.77 -4.50
N CYS A 69 4.84 -9.71 -5.43
CA CYS A 69 4.04 -10.88 -5.81
C CYS A 69 4.89 -12.04 -6.33
N THR A 70 6.08 -11.77 -6.88
CA THR A 70 6.99 -12.83 -7.38
C THR A 70 7.52 -13.75 -6.27
N THR A 71 7.39 -13.39 -4.99
CA THR A 71 7.74 -14.28 -3.87
C THR A 71 6.62 -15.24 -3.47
N TYR A 72 5.40 -15.08 -4.01
CA TYR A 72 4.24 -15.85 -3.60
C TYR A 72 3.98 -17.02 -4.55
N PRO A 73 3.88 -18.27 -4.06
CA PRO A 73 3.62 -19.44 -4.90
C PRO A 73 2.32 -19.36 -5.71
N GLY A 74 1.35 -18.57 -5.25
CA GLY A 74 0.07 -18.36 -5.95
C GLY A 74 0.17 -17.42 -7.16
N PHE A 75 1.29 -16.70 -7.33
CA PHE A 75 1.47 -15.76 -8.44
C PHE A 75 2.00 -16.49 -9.67
N LYS A 76 1.17 -16.58 -10.71
CA LYS A 76 1.47 -17.42 -11.89
C LYS A 76 1.88 -16.61 -13.13
N ARG A 77 1.39 -15.37 -13.26
CA ARG A 77 1.60 -14.51 -14.44
C ARG A 77 1.53 -13.04 -14.06
N GLY A 78 2.32 -12.22 -14.74
CA GLY A 78 2.23 -10.77 -14.80
C GLY A 78 2.63 -10.30 -16.21
N ASP A 79 2.06 -9.22 -16.68
CA ASP A 79 2.49 -8.51 -17.89
C ASP A 79 3.41 -7.34 -17.51
N LEU A 80 3.10 -6.66 -16.39
CA LEU A 80 3.94 -5.62 -15.79
C LEU A 80 4.11 -5.85 -14.29
N LEU A 81 5.34 -5.72 -13.80
CA LEU A 81 5.63 -5.59 -12.37
C LEU A 81 5.78 -4.12 -11.99
N PHE A 82 5.42 -3.76 -10.77
CA PHE A 82 5.59 -2.42 -10.22
C PHE A 82 6.53 -2.46 -9.02
N GLU A 83 7.70 -1.84 -9.18
CA GLU A 83 8.72 -1.64 -8.16
C GLU A 83 9.02 -0.15 -8.03
N LEU A 84 8.15 0.55 -7.31
CA LEU A 84 8.23 2.01 -7.12
C LEU A 84 8.99 2.42 -5.86
N HIS A 85 9.61 1.48 -5.14
CA HIS A 85 10.48 1.82 -4.02
C HIS A 85 11.73 2.58 -4.51
N PRO A 86 12.34 3.42 -3.66
CA PRO A 86 13.57 4.11 -4.01
C PRO A 86 14.74 3.13 -4.21
N PRO A 87 15.82 3.56 -4.91
CA PRO A 87 17.02 2.76 -5.14
C PRO A 87 17.58 2.04 -3.92
N ASP A 88 17.57 2.68 -2.75
CA ASP A 88 18.11 2.09 -1.51
C ASP A 88 17.41 0.79 -1.11
N TYR A 89 16.16 0.57 -1.53
CA TYR A 89 15.43 -0.67 -1.29
C TYR A 89 15.76 -1.74 -2.34
N TRP A 90 15.56 -1.44 -3.62
CA TRP A 90 15.66 -2.46 -4.67
C TRP A 90 17.10 -2.81 -5.04
N LYS A 91 18.08 -2.00 -4.64
CA LYS A 91 19.52 -2.33 -4.75
C LYS A 91 19.99 -3.37 -3.74
N ASP A 92 19.16 -3.76 -2.77
CA ASP A 92 19.42 -4.97 -2.00
C ASP A 92 19.63 -6.16 -2.96
N PRO A 93 20.72 -6.95 -2.82
CA PRO A 93 21.03 -8.02 -3.75
C PRO A 93 19.88 -9.03 -3.95
N ASN A 94 19.12 -9.35 -2.90
CA ASN A 94 18.02 -10.31 -3.01
C ASN A 94 16.86 -9.73 -3.82
N VAL A 95 16.55 -8.45 -3.61
CA VAL A 95 15.50 -7.75 -4.34
C VAL A 95 15.89 -7.58 -5.81
N LEU A 96 17.13 -7.14 -6.07
CA LEU A 96 17.64 -6.96 -7.43
C LEU A 96 17.67 -8.28 -8.22
N THR A 97 18.17 -9.36 -7.61
CA THR A 97 18.16 -10.69 -8.23
C THR A 97 16.74 -11.14 -8.56
N ARG A 98 15.79 -10.94 -7.65
CA ARG A 98 14.39 -11.31 -7.87
C ARG A 98 13.75 -10.51 -9.02
N ILE A 99 13.97 -9.20 -9.08
CA ILE A 99 13.44 -8.35 -10.16
C ILE A 99 14.06 -8.74 -11.50
N ASN A 100 15.36 -9.00 -11.56
CA ASN A 100 16.04 -9.39 -12.80
C ASN A 100 15.76 -10.83 -13.24
N ALA A 101 15.32 -11.70 -12.33
CA ALA A 101 14.83 -13.04 -12.68
C ALA A 101 13.46 -13.01 -13.37
N TRP A 102 12.73 -11.89 -13.28
CA TRP A 102 11.46 -11.73 -13.96
C TRP A 102 11.68 -11.49 -15.47
N PRO A 103 11.08 -12.30 -16.36
CA PRO A 103 11.30 -12.17 -17.80
C PRO A 103 10.54 -10.99 -18.44
N GLY A 104 9.56 -10.40 -17.74
CA GLY A 104 8.76 -9.29 -18.24
C GLY A 104 9.34 -7.91 -17.91
N LYS A 105 8.54 -6.87 -18.15
CA LYS A 105 8.94 -5.49 -17.86
C LYS A 105 8.60 -5.10 -16.42
N THR A 106 9.42 -4.22 -15.83
CA THR A 106 9.24 -3.72 -14.47
C THR A 106 9.12 -2.20 -14.49
N VAL A 107 7.99 -1.67 -14.07
CA VAL A 107 7.74 -0.24 -13.94
C VAL A 107 8.36 0.27 -12.65
N MET A 108 9.24 1.26 -12.76
CA MET A 108 10.03 1.83 -11.67
C MET A 108 10.00 3.36 -11.70
N GLN A 109 10.59 4.02 -10.70
CA GLN A 109 10.62 5.49 -10.64
C GLN A 109 11.31 6.12 -11.86
N GLU A 110 12.41 5.51 -12.31
CA GLU A 110 13.19 5.89 -13.50
C GLU A 110 13.60 4.63 -14.26
N LYS A 111 14.19 4.78 -15.45
CA LYS A 111 14.86 3.68 -16.15
C LYS A 111 16.24 3.45 -15.53
N TYR A 112 16.53 2.21 -15.13
CA TYR A 112 17.76 1.85 -14.45
C TYR A 112 18.57 0.81 -15.26
N PRO A 113 19.85 1.07 -15.57
CA PRO A 113 20.71 0.10 -16.24
C PRO A 113 20.86 -1.24 -15.50
N GLU A 114 20.78 -1.22 -14.17
CA GLU A 114 20.87 -2.42 -13.31
C GLU A 114 19.65 -3.34 -13.44
N VAL A 115 18.54 -2.82 -13.98
CA VAL A 115 17.31 -3.55 -14.25
C VAL A 115 16.98 -3.37 -15.74
N PRO A 116 17.52 -4.23 -16.64
CA PRO A 116 17.41 -4.03 -18.08
C PRO A 116 15.96 -3.93 -18.60
N GLY A 117 15.02 -4.62 -17.94
CA GLY A 117 13.58 -4.58 -18.24
C GLY A 117 12.83 -3.39 -17.61
N SER A 118 13.53 -2.42 -17.02
CA SER A 118 12.90 -1.29 -16.33
C SER A 118 12.24 -0.29 -17.29
N LEU A 119 11.04 0.14 -16.93
CA LEU A 119 10.30 1.23 -17.56
C LEU A 119 10.12 2.36 -16.55
N ARG A 120 10.28 3.61 -17.01
CA ARG A 120 10.01 4.79 -16.19
C ARG A 120 8.51 4.99 -16.02
N TYR A 121 8.05 5.07 -14.77
CA TYR A 121 6.66 5.40 -14.46
C TYR A 121 6.34 6.83 -14.93
N PRO A 122 5.23 7.07 -15.66
CA PRO A 122 4.91 8.38 -16.23
C PRO A 122 4.32 9.35 -15.18
N LYS A 123 5.09 9.61 -14.11
CA LYS A 123 4.66 10.34 -12.93
C LYS A 123 4.06 11.70 -13.28
N GLU A 124 4.67 12.40 -14.22
CA GLU A 124 4.26 13.75 -14.60
C GLU A 124 2.85 13.77 -15.18
N ALA A 125 2.49 12.79 -16.01
CA ALA A 125 1.14 12.65 -16.56
C ALA A 125 0.13 12.30 -15.45
N ILE A 126 0.50 11.40 -14.54
CA ILE A 126 -0.37 10.93 -13.47
C ILE A 126 -0.66 12.03 -12.45
N LEU A 127 0.34 12.82 -12.08
CA LEU A 127 0.20 13.89 -11.08
C LEU A 127 -0.65 15.07 -11.59
N GLN A 128 -0.97 15.15 -12.90
CA GLN A 128 -1.93 16.14 -13.42
C GLN A 128 -3.35 15.92 -12.90
N TYR A 129 -3.73 14.68 -12.62
CA TYR A 129 -5.06 14.36 -12.09
C TYR A 129 -5.15 14.70 -10.60
N ARG A 130 -4.22 14.18 -9.80
CA ARG A 130 -4.14 14.45 -8.35
C ARG A 130 -2.82 13.97 -7.77
N ARG A 131 -2.24 14.73 -6.85
CA ARG A 131 -1.11 14.30 -6.01
C ARG A 131 -1.61 13.50 -4.81
N TYR A 132 -2.21 12.34 -5.06
CA TYR A 132 -2.75 11.49 -3.99
C TYR A 132 -2.46 10.03 -4.30
N HIS A 133 -1.33 9.55 -3.77
CA HIS A 133 -0.84 8.18 -3.90
C HIS A 133 -0.13 7.79 -2.61
N THR A 134 -0.59 6.72 -1.98
CA THR A 134 -0.08 6.23 -0.69
C THR A 134 0.59 4.87 -0.81
N THR A 135 0.43 4.18 -1.96
CA THR A 135 0.99 2.85 -2.22
C THR A 135 1.28 2.63 -3.70
N SER A 136 2.07 1.61 -4.05
CA SER A 136 2.23 1.16 -5.44
C SER A 136 0.90 0.83 -6.12
N ILE A 137 -0.08 0.27 -5.39
CA ILE A 137 -1.42 -0.01 -5.91
C ILE A 137 -2.12 1.27 -6.38
N THR A 138 -2.00 2.37 -5.63
CA THR A 138 -2.61 3.65 -6.03
C THR A 138 -1.97 4.26 -7.26
N TYR A 139 -0.69 3.98 -7.52
CA TYR A 139 -0.04 4.34 -8.78
C TYR A 139 -0.56 3.46 -9.93
N MET A 140 -0.66 2.15 -9.71
CA MET A 140 -1.23 1.23 -10.73
C MET A 140 -2.67 1.62 -11.12
N LEU A 141 -3.52 1.94 -10.15
CA LEU A 141 -4.89 2.41 -10.40
C LEU A 141 -4.92 3.72 -11.19
N ALA A 142 -4.08 4.68 -10.81
CA ALA A 142 -4.01 5.95 -11.51
C ALA A 142 -3.48 5.81 -12.95
N LEU A 143 -2.54 4.89 -13.17
CA LEU A 143 -2.05 4.56 -14.50
C LEU A 143 -3.12 3.85 -15.35
N ALA A 144 -3.91 2.96 -14.74
CA ALA A 144 -5.04 2.32 -15.42
C ALA A 144 -6.11 3.36 -15.82
N TYR A 145 -6.42 4.30 -14.91
CA TYR A 145 -7.31 5.42 -15.21
C TYR A 145 -6.75 6.30 -16.34
N HIS A 146 -5.47 6.65 -16.27
CA HIS A 146 -4.82 7.43 -17.33
C HIS A 146 -4.90 6.72 -18.68
N SER A 147 -4.58 5.43 -18.71
CA SER A 147 -4.73 4.57 -19.88
C SER A 147 -6.15 4.64 -20.43
N TYR A 148 -7.17 4.48 -19.59
CA TYR A 148 -8.56 4.54 -20.04
C TYR A 148 -8.90 5.91 -20.65
N LYS A 149 -8.43 6.99 -20.02
CA LYS A 149 -8.65 8.35 -20.54
C LYS A 149 -7.95 8.64 -21.86
N THR A 150 -6.85 7.95 -22.18
CA THR A 150 -6.07 8.17 -23.39
C THR A 150 -6.41 7.20 -24.52
N THR A 151 -6.69 5.94 -24.19
CA THR A 151 -6.89 4.85 -25.18
C THR A 151 -8.29 4.25 -25.17
N GLY A 152 -9.11 4.55 -24.16
CA GLY A 152 -10.38 3.86 -23.92
C GLY A 152 -10.23 2.50 -23.23
N LYS A 153 -9.02 2.11 -22.82
CA LYS A 153 -8.72 0.82 -22.17
C LYS A 153 -7.95 0.99 -20.85
N PRO A 154 -8.22 0.17 -19.82
CA PRO A 154 -9.17 -0.95 -19.80
C PRO A 154 -10.61 -0.47 -19.52
N ALA A 155 -11.62 -1.20 -19.99
CA ALA A 155 -13.01 -0.97 -19.62
C ALA A 155 -13.40 -1.68 -18.31
N HIS A 156 -12.69 -2.76 -17.97
CA HIS A 156 -12.91 -3.55 -16.75
C HIS A 156 -11.62 -3.66 -15.94
N VAL A 157 -11.68 -3.41 -14.63
CA VAL A 157 -10.55 -3.55 -13.70
C VAL A 157 -10.93 -4.44 -12.53
N ALA A 158 -10.19 -5.54 -12.38
CA ALA A 158 -10.34 -6.50 -11.31
C ALA A 158 -9.16 -6.43 -10.33
N MET A 159 -9.42 -6.43 -9.03
CA MET A 159 -8.40 -6.37 -7.99
C MET A 159 -8.34 -7.65 -7.16
N PHE A 160 -7.13 -8.22 -7.05
CA PHE A 160 -6.84 -9.43 -6.29
C PHE A 160 -5.66 -9.19 -5.35
N GLY A 161 -5.71 -9.76 -4.15
CA GLY A 161 -4.65 -9.57 -3.16
C GLY A 161 -4.55 -8.15 -2.60
N VAL A 162 -5.61 -7.34 -2.70
CA VAL A 162 -5.64 -5.95 -2.20
C VAL A 162 -6.75 -5.78 -1.16
N HIS A 163 -6.52 -6.24 0.07
CA HIS A 163 -7.58 -6.28 1.09
C HIS A 163 -7.78 -4.96 1.85
N MET A 164 -6.70 -4.28 2.24
CA MET A 164 -6.75 -3.02 3.00
C MET A 164 -7.63 -3.07 4.27
N GLU A 165 -7.64 -4.21 4.98
CA GLU A 165 -8.50 -4.46 6.17
C GLU A 165 -7.85 -4.06 7.51
N SER A 166 -6.54 -3.83 7.56
CA SER A 166 -5.81 -3.59 8.82
C SER A 166 -5.96 -2.14 9.33
N ARG A 167 -6.01 -2.00 10.66
CA ARG A 167 -6.25 -0.74 11.39
C ARG A 167 -5.05 0.19 11.48
N GLU A 168 -3.85 -0.27 11.13
CA GLU A 168 -2.63 0.53 11.24
C GLU A 168 -2.27 1.09 9.85
N GLU A 169 -1.21 0.56 9.24
CA GLU A 169 -0.62 1.03 7.98
C GLU A 169 -1.64 1.16 6.83
N TYR A 170 -2.61 0.26 6.75
CA TYR A 170 -3.55 0.18 5.63
C TYR A 170 -4.77 1.09 5.78
N SER A 171 -5.04 1.60 6.98
CA SER A 171 -6.16 2.52 7.24
C SER A 171 -5.97 3.88 6.55
N GLU A 172 -4.71 4.32 6.42
CA GLU A 172 -4.33 5.56 5.71
C GLU A 172 -4.23 5.34 4.19
N GLN A 173 -3.96 4.09 3.78
CA GLN A 173 -3.80 3.74 2.36
C GLN A 173 -5.14 3.51 1.66
N ARG A 174 -6.13 2.95 2.36
CA ARG A 174 -7.45 2.60 1.81
C ARG A 174 -8.19 3.79 1.17
N PRO A 175 -8.29 4.98 1.80
CA PRO A 175 -9.03 6.10 1.21
C PRO A 175 -8.44 6.55 -0.13
N CYS A 176 -7.14 6.36 -0.34
CA CYS A 176 -6.51 6.67 -1.62
C CYS A 176 -6.91 5.67 -2.72
N CYS A 177 -7.05 4.37 -2.39
CA CYS A 177 -7.55 3.38 -3.34
C CYS A 177 -9.02 3.67 -3.69
N GLU A 178 -9.85 3.92 -2.67
CA GLU A 178 -11.27 4.25 -2.85
C GLU A 178 -11.47 5.49 -3.72
N TYR A 179 -10.64 6.53 -3.54
CA TYR A 179 -10.66 7.71 -4.39
C TYR A 179 -10.45 7.38 -5.87
N TRP A 180 -9.42 6.59 -6.20
CA TRP A 180 -9.12 6.24 -7.59
C TRP A 180 -10.18 5.32 -8.20
N LEU A 181 -10.72 4.37 -7.42
CA LEU A 181 -11.78 3.50 -7.90
C LEU A 181 -13.07 4.28 -8.17
N ALA A 182 -13.47 5.21 -7.29
CA ALA A 182 -14.63 6.06 -7.53
C ALA A 182 -14.47 6.91 -8.81
N ARG A 183 -13.25 7.39 -9.09
CA ARG A 183 -12.92 8.12 -10.34
C ARG A 183 -13.04 7.24 -11.58
N MET A 184 -12.71 5.96 -11.46
CA MET A 184 -12.82 4.98 -12.54
C MET A 184 -14.28 4.63 -12.82
N GLU A 185 -15.08 4.36 -11.78
CA GLU A 185 -16.53 4.15 -11.90
C GLU A 185 -17.23 5.37 -12.50
N GLU A 186 -16.89 6.59 -12.05
CA GLU A 186 -17.41 7.85 -12.62
C GLU A 186 -17.12 7.97 -14.13
N ALA A 187 -15.98 7.44 -14.59
CA ALA A 187 -15.59 7.44 -15.99
C ALA A 187 -16.22 6.31 -16.82
N GLY A 188 -17.03 5.45 -16.19
CA GLY A 188 -17.74 4.34 -16.84
C GLY A 188 -16.96 3.03 -16.90
N MET A 189 -15.89 2.88 -16.11
CA MET A 189 -15.15 1.62 -15.99
C MET A 189 -15.89 0.67 -15.03
N ASP A 190 -15.90 -0.61 -15.34
CA ASP A 190 -16.42 -1.67 -14.47
C ASP A 190 -15.34 -2.14 -13.48
N ILE A 191 -15.69 -2.26 -12.20
CA ILE A 191 -14.74 -2.56 -11.11
C ILE A 191 -15.15 -3.84 -10.39
N PHE A 192 -14.21 -4.78 -10.27
CA PHE A 192 -14.37 -6.00 -9.49
C PHE A 192 -13.35 -6.07 -8.34
N LEU A 193 -13.81 -6.39 -7.13
CA LEU A 193 -12.97 -6.56 -5.95
C LEU A 193 -13.12 -7.99 -5.40
N ALA A 194 -12.04 -8.78 -5.43
CA ALA A 194 -12.07 -10.18 -4.99
C ALA A 194 -12.23 -10.35 -3.46
N GLY A 195 -12.03 -9.29 -2.68
CA GLY A 195 -12.15 -9.30 -1.23
C GLY A 195 -11.70 -7.98 -0.62
N GLY A 196 -11.54 -7.94 0.70
CA GLY A 196 -11.08 -6.74 1.39
C GLY A 196 -12.18 -5.84 1.93
N ALA A 197 -11.76 -4.70 2.48
CA ALA A 197 -12.61 -3.63 3.00
C ALA A 197 -12.79 -2.45 2.03
N ILE A 198 -12.12 -2.44 0.88
CA ILE A 198 -12.22 -1.36 -0.12
C ILE A 198 -13.66 -1.26 -0.62
N LEU A 199 -14.22 -0.04 -0.66
CA LEU A 199 -15.59 0.25 -1.10
C LEU A 199 -16.68 -0.56 -0.36
N ARG A 200 -16.41 -1.01 0.87
CA ARG A 200 -17.39 -1.71 1.69
C ARG A 200 -17.83 -0.84 2.87
N ALA A 201 -19.14 -0.67 3.00
CA ALA A 201 -19.76 -0.17 4.21
C ALA A 201 -20.33 -1.36 5.00
N PRO A 202 -20.07 -1.44 6.32
CA PRO A 202 -20.61 -2.51 7.15
C PRO A 202 -22.13 -2.40 7.36
N TRP A 203 -22.71 -1.21 7.18
CA TRP A 203 -24.16 -0.96 7.17
C TRP A 203 -24.46 0.39 6.51
N LEU A 204 -25.71 0.60 6.10
CA LEU A 204 -26.25 1.87 5.61
C LEU A 204 -26.69 2.75 6.79
N TYR A 205 -25.93 3.80 7.06
CA TYR A 205 -26.24 4.74 8.13
C TYR A 205 -27.65 5.34 7.96
N GLY A 206 -28.47 5.21 9.00
CA GLY A 206 -29.85 5.72 9.04
C GLY A 206 -30.92 4.78 8.47
N TYR A 207 -30.53 3.67 7.83
CA TYR A 207 -31.47 2.72 7.23
C TYR A 207 -31.34 1.31 7.80
N GLU A 208 -30.12 0.89 8.12
CA GLU A 208 -29.85 -0.44 8.65
C GLU A 208 -29.54 -0.34 10.15
N ASN A 209 -30.21 -1.19 10.92
CA ASN A 209 -29.95 -1.33 12.35
C ASN A 209 -28.64 -2.10 12.55
N TYR A 210 -27.88 -1.67 13.54
CA TYR A 210 -26.67 -2.38 13.94
C TYR A 210 -27.04 -3.81 14.40
N ASP A 211 -26.49 -4.82 13.74
CA ASP A 211 -26.80 -6.21 14.05
C ASP A 211 -26.39 -6.54 15.50
N ALA A 212 -27.31 -7.12 16.27
CA ALA A 212 -27.06 -7.56 17.63
C ALA A 212 -25.91 -8.58 17.71
N ILE A 213 -25.68 -9.36 16.65
CA ILE A 213 -24.54 -10.26 16.51
C ILE A 213 -23.24 -9.45 16.47
N CYS A 214 -23.18 -8.35 15.72
CA CYS A 214 -22.01 -7.48 15.66
C CYS A 214 -21.67 -6.87 17.03
N TYR A 215 -22.67 -6.60 17.87
CA TYR A 215 -22.45 -6.12 19.24
C TYR A 215 -21.83 -7.22 20.11
N LYS A 216 -22.39 -8.44 20.07
CA LYS A 216 -21.85 -9.59 20.81
C LYS A 216 -20.44 -9.97 20.36
N LEU A 217 -20.16 -9.92 19.06
CA LEU A 217 -18.83 -10.17 18.50
C LEU A 217 -17.82 -9.13 19.00
N ARG A 218 -18.20 -7.85 19.05
CA ARG A 218 -17.34 -6.78 19.60
C ARG A 218 -16.98 -7.05 21.05
N GLN A 219 -17.98 -7.34 21.90
CA GLN A 219 -17.74 -7.70 23.31
C GLN A 219 -16.85 -8.94 23.44
N ARG A 220 -17.05 -9.95 22.58
CA ARG A 220 -16.21 -11.16 22.57
C ARG A 220 -14.77 -10.84 22.20
N ILE A 221 -14.54 -9.99 21.20
CA ILE A 221 -13.20 -9.54 20.80
C ILE A 221 -12.52 -8.81 21.96
N GLU A 222 -13.21 -7.85 22.58
CA GLU A 222 -12.67 -7.11 23.73
C GLU A 222 -12.27 -8.04 24.88
N GLY A 223 -13.13 -9.01 25.24
CA GLY A 223 -12.82 -10.01 26.26
C GLY A 223 -11.65 -10.92 25.90
N LEU A 224 -11.54 -11.33 24.63
CA LEU A 224 -10.41 -12.15 24.15
C LEU A 224 -9.10 -11.36 24.17
N THR A 225 -9.11 -10.11 23.72
CA THR A 225 -7.93 -9.23 23.74
C THR A 225 -7.46 -8.97 25.16
N ALA A 226 -8.37 -8.67 26.09
CA ALA A 226 -8.03 -8.52 27.50
C ALA A 226 -7.39 -9.81 28.07
N GLY A 227 -7.97 -10.97 27.75
CA GLY A 227 -7.41 -12.27 28.15
C GLY A 227 -6.05 -12.58 27.52
N MET A 228 -5.76 -12.11 26.31
CA MET A 228 -4.44 -12.23 25.68
C MET A 228 -3.41 -11.38 26.42
N ASN A 229 -3.74 -10.14 26.78
CA ASN A 229 -2.83 -9.24 27.49
C ASN A 229 -2.47 -9.78 28.87
N ILE A 230 -3.45 -10.29 29.63
CA ILE A 230 -3.20 -10.93 30.93
C ILE A 230 -2.21 -12.09 30.79
N ARG A 231 -2.42 -12.98 29.80
CA ARG A 231 -1.51 -14.11 29.59
C ARG A 231 -0.11 -13.69 29.14
N ALA A 232 -0.01 -12.61 28.36
CA ALA A 232 1.28 -12.05 27.96
C ALA A 232 2.06 -11.51 29.18
N GLU A 233 1.37 -10.84 30.10
CA GLU A 233 1.96 -10.39 31.38
C GLU A 233 2.39 -11.59 32.25
N GLU A 234 1.56 -12.63 32.35
CA GLU A 234 1.90 -13.87 33.06
C GLU A 234 3.12 -14.56 32.46
N GLN A 235 3.21 -14.65 31.12
CA GLN A 235 4.37 -15.19 30.43
C GLN A 235 5.63 -14.37 30.68
N HIS A 236 5.53 -13.05 30.65
CA HIS A 236 6.66 -12.17 30.95
C HIS A 236 7.16 -12.36 32.39
N ALA A 237 6.24 -12.42 33.36
CA ALA A 237 6.57 -12.69 34.75
C ALA A 237 7.20 -14.08 34.96
N ALA A 238 6.71 -15.10 34.24
CA ALA A 238 7.27 -16.44 34.28
C ALA A 238 8.69 -16.51 33.70
N GLU A 239 8.95 -15.82 32.59
CA GLU A 239 10.31 -15.74 32.04
C GLU A 239 11.28 -15.01 32.98
N LEU A 240 10.85 -13.93 33.64
CA LEU A 240 11.68 -13.27 34.66
C LEU A 240 12.08 -14.23 35.79
N LYS A 241 11.13 -15.00 36.34
CA LYS A 241 11.43 -16.01 37.38
C LYS A 241 12.38 -17.10 36.89
N LYS A 242 12.21 -17.55 35.65
CA LYS A 242 13.11 -18.53 35.03
C LYS A 242 14.53 -17.97 34.89
N HIS A 243 14.67 -16.69 34.54
CA HIS A 243 15.97 -16.01 34.52
C HIS A 243 16.61 -15.93 35.90
N GLU A 244 15.85 -15.62 36.95
CA GLU A 244 16.33 -15.62 38.34
C GLU A 244 16.83 -17.01 38.77
N GLN A 245 16.03 -18.06 38.52
CA GLN A 245 16.42 -19.45 38.83
C GLN A 245 17.68 -19.87 38.08
N LYS A 246 17.81 -19.49 36.81
CA LYS A 246 19.01 -19.77 36.03
C LYS A 246 20.24 -19.09 36.64
N GLY A 247 20.11 -17.85 37.08
CA GLY A 247 21.16 -17.14 37.81
C GLY A 247 21.58 -17.86 39.09
N ALA A 248 20.59 -18.27 39.91
CA ALA A 248 20.85 -19.02 41.14
C ALA A 248 21.53 -20.37 40.88
N VAL A 249 21.15 -21.08 39.81
CA VAL A 249 21.83 -22.32 39.39
C VAL A 249 23.28 -22.04 39.00
N THR A 250 23.53 -21.02 38.18
CA THR A 250 24.89 -20.64 37.77
C THR A 250 25.77 -20.27 38.98
N GLU A 251 25.21 -19.55 39.95
CA GLU A 251 25.91 -19.23 41.20
C GLU A 251 26.21 -20.50 42.02
N ALA A 252 25.23 -21.40 42.19
CA ALA A 252 25.41 -22.65 42.90
C ALA A 252 26.47 -23.55 42.21
N GLU A 253 26.48 -23.59 40.87
CA GLU A 253 27.49 -24.31 40.08
C GLU A 253 28.90 -23.71 40.23
N TYR A 254 29.01 -22.39 40.44
CA TYR A 254 30.28 -21.75 40.73
C TYR A 254 30.80 -22.17 42.11
N TRP A 255 29.99 -22.02 43.16
CA TRP A 255 30.38 -22.41 44.52
C TRP A 255 30.67 -23.89 44.67
N LEU A 256 29.90 -24.75 43.98
CA LEU A 256 30.16 -26.18 43.95
C LEU A 256 31.56 -26.49 43.38
N ARG A 257 31.98 -25.79 42.32
CA ARG A 257 33.32 -25.94 41.74
C ARG A 257 34.42 -25.50 42.69
N GLU A 258 34.29 -24.33 43.31
CA GLU A 258 35.27 -23.83 44.29
C GLU A 258 35.42 -24.77 45.50
N ALA A 259 34.31 -25.39 45.94
CA ALA A 259 34.33 -26.36 47.04
C ALA A 259 35.08 -27.64 46.64
N GLN A 260 34.89 -28.11 45.41
CA GLN A 260 35.54 -29.31 44.89
C GLN A 260 37.05 -29.14 44.65
N THR A 261 37.51 -27.92 44.38
CA THR A 261 38.93 -27.60 44.19
C THR A 261 39.69 -27.33 45.50
N GLY A 262 38.99 -27.27 46.64
CA GLY A 262 39.57 -26.96 47.95
C GLY A 262 39.96 -25.49 48.12
N ALA A 263 39.38 -24.60 47.30
CA ALA A 263 39.62 -23.16 47.33
C ALA A 263 38.67 -22.40 48.29
N LEU A 264 37.77 -23.13 48.95
CA LEU A 264 36.76 -22.65 49.89
C LEU A 264 37.20 -22.82 51.35
#